data_AF-A0A843JWG6-F1
#
_entry.id   AF-A0A843JWG6-F1
#
_cell.length_a   1.000
_cell.length_b   1.000
_cell.length_c   1.000
_cell.angle_alpha   90.00
_cell.angle_beta   90.00
_cell.angle_gamma   90.00
#
_symmetry.space_group_name_H-M   'P 1'
#
loop_
_entity.id
_entity.type
_entity.pdbx_description
1 polymer ?
#
loop_
_entity_poly.entity_id
_entity_poly.type
_entity_poly.pdbx_seq_one_letter_code
_entity_poly.pdbx_strand_id
1 'polypeptide(L)'
;NPINVVTVKGYGEFPAVEVVERMGIENQNDPKVQDATDELYKAEHSKGYISDHIEKYAGKRVAYIRDEIKADMIEEGSADIMYDFAERPVICRCGNKCVVKVMDDQWFIRYGDEEWTEKTQKVLAQETIIPEEIRSNFEYYINWLDDWACSRRVGLGTRVPWDDQWLIEPLSDSTMYMSYYSIAKYLKDMNPEDLNEAFFEKVFLGVDSDEITVAPEIVEDIQAEFNYWYPLDWRLSAKDLVGNHLSFLMFTHAAVYPEEKWPKGTVVFGMGLLEGNKMSSSKGNVILLADAIEEYSADVVRLFLMASAEPWQDFDWREKEVKGTQRRLEWFREFAQKVEDIKGEKLDLSNIQEAALERSIDKWMVNQLNVHIKAATEALEVFQTRQALQHALFLLKKDLDHYMYRVKDLIEKKDPAVIYVLSTLLSNWIRLLAPFTPHTSEELWSKFGGEGFVSFAEWPKYDEELISEEIERSESLVQNIVKDINEIKNIVDTDPEKIHIYLSPDWKWDLYKIADEVGKPDIGQIMGRAIGQNIYDDKKEIAGAAKKISREMTKTRYIGKIDEATILNDAKDFIEAEVESEVVIHTDDSYDPQNKARNAMPYKPAIFME
;
A
#
# COMPACT_ATOMS: atom_id res chain seq x y z
N ASN A 1 32.86 39.56 -37.09
CA ASN A 1 33.19 39.77 -35.67
C ASN A 1 31.96 39.46 -34.86
N PRO A 2 32.07 38.63 -33.81
CA PRO A 2 30.95 38.35 -32.91
C PRO A 2 30.51 39.65 -32.21
N ILE A 3 29.21 39.75 -31.94
CA ILE A 3 28.62 40.81 -31.13
C ILE A 3 28.18 40.15 -29.83
N ASN A 4 28.62 40.71 -28.72
CA ASN A 4 28.22 40.23 -27.40
C ASN A 4 26.75 40.64 -27.17
N VAL A 5 25.91 39.71 -26.70
CA VAL A 5 24.48 39.97 -26.41
C VAL A 5 24.15 39.55 -24.98
N VAL A 6 24.74 38.44 -24.54
CA VAL A 6 24.60 37.89 -23.20
C VAL A 6 25.97 37.87 -22.53
N THR A 7 26.02 38.34 -21.29
CA THR A 7 27.18 38.24 -20.41
C THR A 7 26.93 37.15 -19.36
N VAL A 8 27.84 36.19 -19.26
CA VAL A 8 27.77 35.08 -18.30
C VAL A 8 28.96 35.13 -17.36
N LYS A 9 28.72 35.14 -16.05
CA LYS A 9 29.79 35.15 -15.05
C LYS A 9 30.64 33.88 -15.16
N GLY A 10 31.95 34.06 -15.40
CA GLY A 10 32.90 32.95 -15.56
C GLY A 10 33.27 32.65 -17.02
N TYR A 11 32.65 33.33 -17.98
CA TYR A 11 33.05 33.35 -19.39
C TYR A 11 33.65 34.71 -19.74
N GLY A 12 34.42 34.76 -20.82
CA GLY A 12 34.97 35.97 -21.42
C GLY A 12 33.92 36.81 -22.16
N GLU A 13 34.39 37.80 -22.92
CA GLU A 13 33.53 38.72 -23.67
C GLU A 13 32.65 38.02 -24.70
N PHE A 14 33.08 36.89 -25.27
CA PHE A 14 32.30 36.13 -26.23
C PHE A 14 32.19 34.66 -25.80
N PRO A 15 31.19 34.30 -24.97
CA PRO A 15 31.04 32.95 -24.42
C PRO A 15 31.05 31.84 -25.49
N ALA A 16 30.39 32.06 -26.63
CA ALA A 16 30.39 31.10 -27.74
C ALA A 16 31.78 30.87 -28.35
N VAL A 17 32.61 31.91 -28.48
CA VAL A 17 33.98 31.78 -29.02
C VAL A 17 34.83 30.97 -28.04
N GLU A 18 34.72 31.28 -26.75
CA GLU A 18 35.47 30.57 -25.72
C GLU A 18 35.09 29.09 -25.65
N VAL A 19 33.80 28.75 -25.70
CA VAL A 19 33.37 27.33 -25.68
C VAL A 19 33.87 26.60 -26.93
N VAL A 20 33.77 27.20 -28.12
CA VAL A 20 34.24 26.62 -29.39
C VAL A 20 35.75 26.35 -29.35
N GLU A 21 36.55 27.32 -28.91
CA GLU A 21 38.00 27.19 -28.79
C GLU A 21 38.39 26.15 -27.73
N ARG A 22 37.73 26.19 -26.56
CA ARG A 22 37.97 25.25 -25.46
C ARG A 22 37.65 23.80 -25.83
N MET A 23 36.61 23.58 -26.63
CA MET A 23 36.20 22.24 -27.09
C MET A 23 36.95 21.78 -28.36
N GLY A 24 37.75 22.66 -28.96
CA GLY A 24 38.53 22.39 -30.16
C GLY A 24 37.67 22.11 -31.38
N ILE A 25 36.58 22.86 -31.54
CA ILE A 25 35.63 22.72 -32.66
C ILE A 25 36.20 23.44 -33.88
N GLU A 26 36.51 22.70 -34.94
CA GLU A 26 37.15 23.25 -36.14
C GLU A 26 36.17 23.66 -37.24
N ASN A 27 34.97 23.05 -37.26
CA ASN A 27 33.94 23.34 -38.27
C ASN A 27 32.53 22.99 -37.76
N GLN A 28 31.51 23.49 -38.48
CA GLN A 28 30.10 23.37 -38.11
C GLN A 28 29.54 21.93 -38.10
N ASN A 29 30.23 20.96 -38.71
CA ASN A 29 29.79 19.56 -38.76
C ASN A 29 30.42 18.72 -37.63
N ASP A 30 31.20 19.34 -36.73
CA ASP A 30 31.78 18.64 -35.59
C ASP A 30 30.65 18.19 -34.64
N PRO A 31 30.57 16.89 -34.27
CA PRO A 31 29.54 16.39 -33.37
C PRO A 31 29.52 17.09 -32.00
N LYS A 32 30.64 17.70 -31.57
CA LYS A 32 30.72 18.47 -30.32
C LYS A 32 29.96 19.80 -30.35
N VAL A 33 29.52 20.27 -31.52
CA VAL A 33 28.76 21.54 -31.64
C VAL A 33 27.46 21.48 -30.84
N GLN A 34 26.78 20.33 -30.81
CA GLN A 34 25.55 20.19 -30.04
C GLN A 34 25.83 20.27 -28.53
N ASP A 35 26.85 19.56 -28.05
CA ASP A 35 27.26 19.60 -26.64
C ASP A 35 27.67 21.03 -26.21
N ALA A 36 28.41 21.73 -27.07
CA ALA A 36 28.80 23.12 -26.85
C ALA A 36 27.57 24.06 -26.75
N THR A 37 26.58 23.84 -27.61
CA THR A 37 25.33 24.61 -27.63
C THR A 37 24.53 24.36 -26.36
N ASP A 38 24.35 23.10 -25.96
CA ASP A 38 23.58 22.73 -24.78
C ASP A 38 24.23 23.22 -23.47
N GLU A 39 25.57 23.18 -23.38
CA GLU A 39 26.30 23.74 -22.24
C GLU A 39 26.07 25.24 -22.13
N LEU A 40 26.31 25.97 -23.22
CA LEU A 40 26.21 27.42 -23.23
C LEU A 40 24.77 27.88 -23.00
N TYR A 41 23.79 27.23 -23.63
CA TYR A 41 22.37 27.55 -23.45
C TYR A 41 21.94 27.43 -21.99
N LYS A 42 22.36 26.36 -21.30
CA LYS A 42 22.09 26.18 -19.86
C LYS A 42 22.77 27.26 -19.01
N ALA A 43 24.00 27.63 -19.34
CA ALA A 43 24.75 28.66 -18.62
C ALA A 43 24.13 30.05 -18.80
N GLU A 44 23.78 30.42 -20.04
CA GLU A 44 23.11 31.67 -20.38
C GLU A 44 21.71 31.77 -19.77
N HIS A 45 20.91 30.69 -19.85
CA HIS A 45 19.59 30.67 -19.25
C HIS A 45 19.64 30.85 -17.72
N SER A 46 20.53 30.12 -17.03
CA SER A 46 20.58 30.14 -15.57
C SER A 46 21.31 31.35 -14.97
N LYS A 47 22.36 31.85 -15.63
CA LYS A 47 23.29 32.85 -15.07
C LYS A 47 23.57 34.04 -16.00
N GLY A 48 22.98 34.06 -17.19
CA GLY A 48 23.20 35.10 -18.18
C GLY A 48 22.41 36.37 -17.90
N TYR A 49 23.02 37.50 -18.22
CA TYR A 49 22.41 38.83 -18.21
C TYR A 49 22.56 39.46 -19.59
N ILE A 50 21.55 40.23 -20.01
CA ILE A 50 21.65 41.01 -21.24
C ILE A 50 22.70 42.11 -21.05
N SER A 51 23.56 42.26 -22.04
CA SER A 51 24.72 43.12 -21.97
C SER A 51 24.40 44.61 -21.98
N ASP A 52 25.25 45.40 -21.32
CA ASP A 52 24.97 46.80 -20.96
C ASP A 52 24.75 47.75 -22.14
N HIS A 53 25.32 47.43 -23.31
CA HIS A 53 25.18 48.25 -24.51
C HIS A 53 23.80 48.07 -25.20
N ILE A 54 22.99 47.11 -24.76
CA ILE A 54 21.61 46.91 -25.22
C ILE A 54 20.69 47.65 -24.25
N GLU A 55 20.61 48.98 -24.40
CA GLU A 55 20.01 49.89 -23.41
C GLU A 55 18.61 49.48 -22.92
N LYS A 56 17.74 48.97 -23.83
CA LYS A 56 16.35 48.58 -23.52
C LYS A 56 16.26 47.44 -22.50
N TYR A 57 17.23 46.52 -22.49
CA TYR A 57 17.17 45.27 -21.70
C TYR A 57 18.39 45.04 -20.80
N ALA A 58 19.34 45.98 -20.80
CA ALA A 58 20.60 45.92 -20.06
C ALA A 58 20.42 45.45 -18.60
N GLY A 59 21.23 44.48 -18.17
CA GLY A 59 21.25 43.97 -16.80
C GLY A 59 20.05 43.09 -16.41
N LYS A 60 19.08 42.84 -17.31
CA LYS A 60 18.00 41.87 -17.07
C LYS A 60 18.51 40.44 -17.25
N ARG A 61 17.99 39.50 -16.45
CA ARG A 61 18.33 38.07 -16.56
C ARG A 61 17.66 37.43 -17.76
N VAL A 62 18.42 36.62 -18.50
CA VAL A 62 17.96 35.90 -19.70
C VAL A 62 16.71 35.06 -19.43
N ALA A 63 16.65 34.33 -18.32
CA ALA A 63 15.50 33.49 -17.95
C ALA A 63 14.16 34.25 -17.85
N TYR A 64 14.18 35.54 -17.52
CA TYR A 64 12.96 36.32 -17.30
C TYR A 64 12.62 37.24 -18.47
N ILE A 65 13.62 37.71 -19.20
CA ILE A 65 13.45 38.72 -20.26
C ILE A 65 13.10 38.11 -21.61
N ARG A 66 13.28 36.80 -21.80
CA ARG A 66 13.06 36.15 -23.11
C ARG A 66 11.64 36.32 -23.62
N ASP A 67 10.65 36.17 -22.75
CA ASP A 67 9.23 36.25 -23.14
C ASP A 67 8.80 37.71 -23.35
N GLU A 68 9.36 38.66 -22.60
CA GLU A 68 9.18 40.11 -22.82
C GLU A 68 9.80 40.54 -24.16
N ILE A 69 11.05 40.13 -24.48
CA ILE A 69 11.66 40.42 -25.79
C ILE A 69 10.83 39.81 -26.94
N LYS A 70 10.34 38.58 -26.76
CA LYS A 70 9.46 37.94 -27.73
C LYS A 70 8.18 38.76 -27.95
N ALA A 71 7.54 39.21 -26.88
CA ALA A 71 6.34 40.04 -26.96
C ALA A 71 6.60 41.36 -27.68
N ASP A 72 7.67 42.07 -27.29
CA ASP A 72 8.09 43.33 -27.91
C ASP A 72 8.35 43.17 -29.41
N MET A 73 9.07 42.12 -29.80
CA MET A 73 9.39 41.88 -31.22
C MET A 73 8.13 41.58 -32.06
N ILE A 74 7.16 40.88 -31.50
CA ILE A 74 5.86 40.60 -32.15
C ILE A 74 5.03 41.89 -32.24
N GLU A 75 4.96 42.68 -31.18
CA GLU A 75 4.23 43.96 -31.16
C GLU A 75 4.82 44.97 -32.15
N GLU A 76 6.15 45.02 -32.27
CA GLU A 76 6.87 45.85 -33.24
C GLU A 76 6.76 45.31 -34.70
N GLY A 77 6.13 44.15 -34.90
CA GLY A 77 5.98 43.51 -36.22
C GLY A 77 7.29 42.97 -36.81
N SER A 78 8.32 42.79 -35.97
CA SER A 78 9.66 42.33 -36.34
C SER A 78 9.85 40.81 -36.22
N ALA A 79 8.90 40.12 -35.56
CA ALA A 79 8.85 38.68 -35.42
C ALA A 79 7.41 38.16 -35.51
N ASP A 80 7.27 36.86 -35.75
CA ASP A 80 6.01 36.13 -35.72
C ASP A 80 6.24 34.72 -35.14
N ILE A 81 5.17 34.02 -34.76
CA ILE A 81 5.23 32.70 -34.14
C ILE A 81 5.13 31.62 -35.23
N MET A 82 6.20 30.83 -35.36
CA MET A 82 6.19 29.61 -36.16
C MET A 82 6.17 28.39 -35.24
N TYR A 83 5.09 27.61 -35.30
CA TYR A 83 4.98 26.36 -34.56
C TYR A 83 5.67 25.22 -35.29
N ASP A 84 6.43 24.43 -34.55
CA ASP A 84 7.22 23.33 -35.11
C ASP A 84 7.44 22.21 -34.07
N PHE A 85 7.81 21.02 -34.55
CA PHE A 85 8.19 19.90 -33.69
C PHE A 85 9.66 20.01 -33.27
N ALA A 86 9.96 19.73 -32.00
CA ALA A 86 11.31 19.69 -31.48
C ALA A 86 12.15 18.58 -32.13
N GLU A 87 11.53 17.45 -32.45
CA GLU A 87 12.14 16.31 -33.14
C GLU A 87 11.47 16.07 -34.49
N ARG A 88 12.26 15.81 -35.53
CA ARG A 88 11.77 15.54 -36.89
C ARG A 88 12.43 14.28 -37.47
N PRO A 89 11.70 13.46 -38.24
CA PRO A 89 10.30 13.65 -38.63
C PRO A 89 9.32 13.10 -37.56
N VAL A 90 8.25 13.83 -37.29
CA VAL A 90 7.07 13.26 -36.62
C VAL A 90 6.23 12.58 -37.69
N ILE A 91 5.95 11.28 -37.50
CA ILE A 91 5.23 10.45 -38.47
C ILE A 91 3.87 10.04 -37.89
N CYS A 92 2.78 10.28 -38.62
CA CYS A 92 1.44 9.85 -38.22
C CYS A 92 1.30 8.33 -38.26
N ARG A 93 0.22 7.81 -37.66
CA ARG A 93 -0.20 6.40 -37.79
C ARG A 93 -0.35 5.93 -39.25
N CYS A 94 -0.61 6.86 -40.16
CA CYS A 94 -0.73 6.66 -41.60
C CYS A 94 0.62 6.63 -42.37
N GLY A 95 1.76 6.86 -41.72
CA GLY A 95 3.08 6.90 -42.37
C GLY A 95 3.46 8.25 -43.00
N ASN A 96 2.59 9.26 -42.96
CA ASN A 96 2.87 10.62 -43.45
C ASN A 96 3.62 11.47 -42.41
N LYS A 97 4.39 12.46 -42.88
CA LYS A 97 5.00 13.48 -42.02
C LYS A 97 3.93 14.41 -41.47
N CYS A 98 3.89 14.59 -40.16
CA CYS A 98 3.02 15.54 -39.51
C CYS A 98 3.52 16.98 -39.73
N VAL A 99 2.58 17.93 -39.75
CA VAL A 99 2.82 19.38 -39.73
C VAL A 99 1.94 20.01 -38.67
N VAL A 100 2.34 21.16 -38.13
CA VAL A 100 1.49 21.93 -37.22
C VAL A 100 0.54 22.80 -38.06
N LYS A 101 -0.75 22.77 -37.73
CA LYS A 101 -1.77 23.60 -38.34
C LYS A 101 -2.52 24.33 -37.23
N VAL A 102 -2.56 25.66 -37.30
CA VAL A 102 -3.41 26.49 -36.45
C VAL A 102 -4.86 26.33 -36.93
N MET A 103 -5.78 26.13 -36.00
CA MET A 103 -7.21 26.02 -36.28
C MET A 103 -7.96 27.09 -35.50
N ASP A 104 -8.81 27.84 -36.20
CA ASP A 104 -9.53 28.99 -35.65
C ASP A 104 -10.92 28.60 -35.08
N ASP A 105 -11.32 27.33 -35.27
CA ASP A 105 -12.65 26.78 -34.97
C ASP A 105 -12.61 25.57 -34.00
N GLN A 106 -11.51 25.41 -33.27
CA GLN A 106 -11.34 24.35 -32.28
C GLN A 106 -12.13 24.68 -31.00
N TRP A 107 -12.88 23.71 -30.47
CA TRP A 107 -13.58 23.86 -29.19
C TRP A 107 -12.67 23.49 -28.02
N PHE A 108 -12.80 24.24 -26.92
CA PHE A 108 -12.00 24.09 -25.70
C PHE A 108 -12.89 24.03 -24.45
N ILE A 109 -12.46 23.25 -23.46
CA ILE A 109 -12.92 23.36 -22.08
C ILE A 109 -11.97 24.30 -21.35
N ARG A 110 -12.52 25.33 -20.69
CA ARG A 110 -11.74 26.40 -20.07
C ARG A 110 -11.25 26.06 -18.66
N TYR A 111 -10.41 25.04 -18.54
CA TYR A 111 -9.84 24.67 -17.22
C TYR A 111 -8.94 25.77 -16.65
N GLY A 112 -8.40 26.68 -17.47
CA GLY A 112 -7.61 27.83 -17.03
C GLY A 112 -8.43 28.96 -16.37
N ASP A 113 -9.74 28.79 -16.20
CA ASP A 113 -10.59 29.74 -15.47
C ASP A 113 -10.25 29.75 -13.96
N GLU A 114 -9.95 30.93 -13.41
CA GLU A 114 -9.47 31.08 -12.02
C GLU A 114 -10.54 30.65 -11.00
N GLU A 115 -11.81 31.03 -11.21
CA GLU A 115 -12.90 30.68 -10.28
C GLU A 115 -13.17 29.17 -10.28
N TRP A 116 -13.13 28.54 -11.46
CA TRP A 116 -13.31 27.10 -11.57
C TRP A 116 -12.13 26.32 -10.98
N THR A 117 -10.91 26.83 -11.15
CA THR A 117 -9.69 26.29 -10.53
C THR A 117 -9.80 26.33 -9.00
N GLU A 118 -10.20 27.46 -8.42
CA GLU A 118 -10.42 27.59 -6.98
C GLU A 118 -11.51 26.62 -6.46
N LYS A 119 -12.60 26.45 -7.20
CA LYS A 119 -13.65 25.49 -6.86
C LYS A 119 -13.13 24.05 -6.88
N THR A 120 -12.29 23.72 -7.85
CA THR A 120 -11.67 22.39 -7.99
C THR A 120 -10.65 22.11 -6.89
N GLN A 121 -9.91 23.13 -6.43
CA GLN A 121 -9.05 23.00 -5.25
C GLN A 121 -9.85 22.66 -3.98
N LYS A 122 -11.09 23.15 -3.85
CA LYS A 122 -11.97 22.76 -2.74
C LYS A 122 -12.39 21.29 -2.83
N VAL A 123 -12.67 20.77 -4.03
CA VAL A 123 -12.89 19.34 -4.25
C VAL A 123 -11.70 18.54 -3.73
N LEU A 124 -10.49 18.88 -4.21
CA LEU A 124 -9.27 18.18 -3.79
C LEU A 124 -9.08 18.24 -2.27
N ALA A 125 -9.35 19.38 -1.63
CA ALA A 125 -9.19 19.56 -0.19
C ALA A 125 -10.14 18.67 0.65
N GLN A 126 -11.29 18.28 0.10
CA GLN A 126 -12.26 17.40 0.76
C GLN A 126 -12.05 15.92 0.41
N GLU A 127 -11.41 15.66 -0.72
CA GLU A 127 -11.16 14.32 -1.22
C GLU A 127 -9.98 13.64 -0.51
N THR A 128 -10.15 12.36 -0.17
CA THR A 128 -9.07 11.50 0.35
C THR A 128 -8.22 10.96 -0.79
N ILE A 129 -6.92 11.25 -0.79
CA ILE A 129 -6.00 10.80 -1.83
C ILE A 129 -5.10 9.69 -1.28
N ILE A 130 -5.08 8.54 -1.96
CA ILE A 130 -4.22 7.41 -1.60
C ILE A 130 -3.26 7.13 -2.77
N PRO A 131 -1.94 7.20 -2.57
CA PRO A 131 -1.25 7.55 -1.34
C PRO A 131 -1.19 9.09 -1.19
N GLU A 132 -1.13 9.58 0.04
CA GLU A 132 -1.26 11.02 0.34
C GLU A 132 -0.17 11.87 -0.34
N GLU A 133 1.01 11.30 -0.61
CA GLU A 133 2.11 12.01 -1.27
C GLU A 133 1.77 12.46 -2.71
N ILE A 134 0.83 11.78 -3.39
CA ILE A 134 0.39 12.13 -4.75
C ILE A 134 -0.51 13.38 -4.76
N ARG A 135 -1.03 13.84 -3.61
CA ARG A 135 -1.83 15.07 -3.53
C ARG A 135 -1.11 16.28 -4.14
N SER A 136 0.20 16.39 -3.90
CA SER A 136 1.02 17.47 -4.46
C SER A 136 1.05 17.48 -6.00
N ASN A 137 0.92 16.32 -6.64
CA ASN A 137 0.78 16.23 -8.10
C ASN A 137 -0.57 16.78 -8.55
N PHE A 138 -1.67 16.46 -7.86
CA PHE A 138 -2.98 17.02 -8.17
C PHE A 138 -2.99 18.54 -8.04
N GLU A 139 -2.43 19.08 -6.95
CA GLU A 139 -2.29 20.53 -6.74
C GLU A 139 -1.50 21.17 -7.89
N TYR A 140 -0.38 20.57 -8.29
CA TYR A 140 0.42 21.05 -9.41
C TYR A 140 -0.40 21.09 -10.70
N TYR A 141 -1.06 19.99 -11.06
CA TYR A 141 -1.79 19.92 -12.34
C TYR A 141 -3.03 20.81 -12.36
N ILE A 142 -3.79 20.90 -11.26
CA ILE A 142 -4.96 21.80 -11.19
C ILE A 142 -4.53 23.26 -11.43
N ASN A 143 -3.37 23.68 -10.91
CA ASN A 143 -2.86 25.04 -11.13
C ASN A 143 -2.14 25.24 -12.48
N TRP A 144 -1.71 24.16 -13.12
CA TRP A 144 -0.96 24.21 -14.38
C TRP A 144 -1.85 24.06 -15.61
N LEU A 145 -3.02 23.44 -15.47
CA LEU A 145 -3.95 23.21 -16.57
C LEU A 145 -4.45 24.52 -17.16
N ASP A 146 -4.30 24.64 -18.48
CA ASP A 146 -4.86 25.71 -19.30
C ASP A 146 -6.05 25.16 -20.10
N ASP A 147 -6.62 25.96 -21.01
CA ASP A 147 -7.70 25.58 -21.89
C ASP A 147 -7.38 24.28 -22.66
N TRP A 148 -8.26 23.28 -22.52
CA TRP A 148 -8.07 21.95 -23.08
C TRP A 148 -8.88 21.76 -24.36
N ALA A 149 -8.22 21.42 -25.46
CA ALA A 149 -8.90 21.14 -26.72
C ALA A 149 -9.77 19.87 -26.59
N CYS A 150 -11.08 20.05 -26.45
CA CYS A 150 -12.02 18.98 -26.10
C CYS A 150 -12.68 18.31 -27.32
N SER A 151 -12.31 18.73 -28.54
CA SER A 151 -12.95 18.25 -29.76
C SER A 151 -11.97 17.85 -30.85
N ARG A 152 -12.40 16.94 -31.74
CA ARG A 152 -11.62 16.38 -32.85
C ARG A 152 -12.50 16.05 -34.05
N ARG A 153 -11.93 15.99 -35.26
CA ARG A 153 -12.68 15.68 -36.49
C ARG A 153 -12.67 14.21 -36.90
N VAL A 154 -11.78 13.39 -36.34
CA VAL A 154 -11.55 12.01 -36.77
C VAL A 154 -11.58 11.06 -35.59
N GLY A 155 -12.27 9.93 -35.76
CA GLY A 155 -12.33 8.82 -34.82
C GLY A 155 -13.77 8.42 -34.50
N LEU A 156 -13.93 7.73 -33.37
CA LEU A 156 -15.22 7.36 -32.79
C LEU A 156 -15.51 8.27 -31.60
N GLY A 157 -16.77 8.58 -31.33
CA GLY A 157 -17.16 9.39 -30.18
C GLY A 157 -18.52 10.04 -30.40
N THR A 158 -18.94 10.82 -29.41
CA THR A 158 -20.16 11.62 -29.47
C THR A 158 -19.90 12.93 -30.21
N ARG A 159 -20.84 13.38 -31.05
CA ARG A 159 -20.72 14.69 -31.72
C ARG A 159 -21.01 15.82 -30.73
N VAL A 160 -20.38 16.97 -30.94
CA VAL A 160 -20.73 18.19 -30.21
C VAL A 160 -22.17 18.57 -30.59
N PRO A 161 -23.12 18.73 -29.64
CA PRO A 161 -24.54 18.88 -29.96
C PRO A 161 -24.90 20.08 -30.85
N TRP A 162 -24.12 21.16 -30.75
CA TRP A 162 -24.31 22.39 -31.53
C TRP A 162 -23.39 22.49 -32.76
N ASP A 163 -22.48 21.54 -32.95
CA ASP A 163 -21.52 21.56 -34.05
C ASP A 163 -21.15 20.12 -34.49
N ASP A 164 -21.90 19.62 -35.47
CA ASP A 164 -21.81 18.24 -35.93
C ASP A 164 -20.49 17.89 -36.63
N GLN A 165 -19.66 18.89 -36.97
CA GLN A 165 -18.34 18.69 -37.56
C GLN A 165 -17.33 18.11 -36.57
N TRP A 166 -17.60 18.29 -35.28
CA TRP A 166 -16.70 17.92 -34.21
C TRP A 166 -17.22 16.75 -33.39
N LEU A 167 -16.30 15.85 -33.03
CA LEU A 167 -16.48 14.79 -32.05
C LEU A 167 -15.82 15.22 -30.75
N ILE A 168 -16.42 14.87 -29.63
CA ILE A 168 -15.79 15.03 -28.31
C ILE A 168 -14.59 14.06 -28.23
N GLU A 169 -13.49 14.52 -27.67
CA GLU A 169 -12.28 13.71 -27.51
C GLU A 169 -12.35 12.82 -26.24
N PRO A 170 -11.68 11.65 -26.22
CA PRO A 170 -11.89 10.62 -25.19
C PRO A 170 -11.61 11.02 -23.73
N LEU A 171 -10.74 12.01 -23.46
CA LEU A 171 -10.49 12.49 -22.10
C LEU A 171 -11.53 13.50 -21.61
N SER A 172 -12.33 14.07 -22.53
CA SER A 172 -13.36 15.05 -22.24
C SER A 172 -14.73 14.41 -22.00
N ASP A 173 -15.05 13.30 -22.68
CA ASP A 173 -16.31 12.55 -22.48
C ASP A 173 -16.23 11.48 -21.37
N SER A 174 -15.09 11.35 -20.69
CA SER A 174 -14.82 10.34 -19.66
C SER A 174 -14.69 10.92 -18.24
N THR A 175 -15.25 12.09 -17.98
CA THR A 175 -15.03 12.81 -16.71
C THR A 175 -16.14 12.62 -15.68
N MET A 176 -17.38 12.37 -16.12
CA MET A 176 -18.57 12.27 -15.25
C MET A 176 -19.39 10.98 -15.44
N TYR A 177 -18.90 10.04 -16.25
CA TYR A 177 -19.61 8.82 -16.62
C TYR A 177 -19.94 7.87 -15.45
N MET A 178 -19.37 8.09 -14.27
CA MET A 178 -19.71 7.37 -13.04
C MET A 178 -21.17 7.62 -12.63
N SER A 179 -21.68 8.83 -12.86
CA SER A 179 -23.10 9.16 -12.65
C SER A 179 -24.00 8.33 -13.56
N TYR A 180 -23.60 8.14 -14.83
CA TYR A 180 -24.31 7.28 -15.78
C TYR A 180 -24.39 5.83 -15.29
N TYR A 181 -23.35 5.28 -14.65
CA TYR A 181 -23.40 3.90 -14.14
C TYR A 181 -24.53 3.65 -13.16
N SER A 182 -24.87 4.62 -12.31
CA SER A 182 -25.97 4.47 -11.36
C SER A 182 -27.32 4.27 -12.05
N ILE A 183 -27.53 4.92 -13.21
CA ILE A 183 -28.82 4.93 -13.91
C ILE A 183 -28.86 4.03 -15.16
N ALA A 184 -27.71 3.53 -15.63
CA ALA A 184 -27.57 2.81 -16.90
C ALA A 184 -28.53 1.61 -17.04
N LYS A 185 -28.87 0.95 -15.93
CA LYS A 185 -29.80 -0.20 -15.92
C LYS A 185 -31.23 0.19 -16.33
N TYR A 186 -31.65 1.43 -16.06
CA TYR A 186 -32.97 1.94 -16.44
C TYR A 186 -33.00 2.38 -17.91
N LEU A 187 -31.91 3.02 -18.36
CA LEU A 187 -31.85 3.64 -19.69
C LEU A 187 -31.89 2.64 -20.85
N LYS A 188 -31.50 1.38 -20.62
CA LYS A 188 -31.39 0.35 -21.66
C LYS A 188 -32.70 0.11 -22.42
N ASP A 189 -33.83 0.21 -21.73
CA ASP A 189 -35.16 -0.08 -22.29
C ASP A 189 -35.96 1.20 -22.60
N MET A 190 -35.34 2.38 -22.46
CA MET A 190 -35.95 3.68 -22.72
C MET A 190 -35.69 4.16 -24.15
N ASN A 191 -36.59 5.00 -24.66
CA ASN A 191 -36.38 5.67 -25.93
C ASN A 191 -35.33 6.80 -25.74
N PRO A 192 -34.21 6.81 -26.48
CA PRO A 192 -33.18 7.84 -26.33
C PRO A 192 -33.69 9.28 -26.56
N GLU A 193 -34.74 9.47 -27.36
CA GLU A 193 -35.33 10.80 -27.61
C GLU A 193 -36.02 11.38 -26.36
N ASP A 194 -36.44 10.53 -25.41
CA ASP A 194 -37.05 10.96 -24.15
C ASP A 194 -36.00 11.36 -23.10
N LEU A 195 -34.71 11.06 -23.33
CA LEU A 195 -33.59 11.36 -22.45
C LEU A 195 -33.02 12.75 -22.77
N ASN A 196 -33.84 13.78 -22.63
CA ASN A 196 -33.46 15.16 -22.91
C ASN A 196 -32.70 15.83 -21.73
N GLU A 197 -32.26 17.08 -21.92
CA GLU A 197 -31.53 17.84 -20.91
C GLU A 197 -32.33 17.98 -19.61
N ALA A 198 -33.63 18.32 -19.70
CA ALA A 198 -34.52 18.43 -18.55
C ALA A 198 -34.62 17.13 -17.74
N PHE A 199 -34.64 15.96 -18.39
CA PHE A 199 -34.59 14.67 -17.72
C PHE A 199 -33.29 14.52 -16.90
N PHE A 200 -32.13 14.82 -17.48
CA PHE A 200 -30.85 14.70 -16.78
C PHE A 200 -30.69 15.73 -15.66
N GLU A 201 -31.13 16.97 -15.86
CA GLU A 201 -31.13 18.00 -14.81
C GLU A 201 -32.03 17.61 -13.64
N LYS A 202 -33.20 17.01 -13.90
CA LYS A 202 -34.05 16.47 -12.83
C LYS A 202 -33.36 15.33 -12.09
N VAL A 203 -32.88 14.32 -12.80
CA VAL A 203 -32.27 13.12 -12.20
C VAL A 203 -31.04 13.47 -11.38
N PHE A 204 -30.14 14.30 -11.93
CA PHE A 204 -28.84 14.57 -11.31
C PHE A 204 -28.84 15.78 -10.37
N LEU A 205 -29.58 16.83 -10.70
CA LEU A 205 -29.55 18.11 -10.00
C LEU A 205 -30.86 18.43 -9.27
N GLY A 206 -31.93 17.65 -9.50
CA GLY A 206 -33.22 17.86 -8.84
C GLY A 206 -34.04 19.02 -9.41
N VAL A 207 -33.70 19.49 -10.62
CA VAL A 207 -34.40 20.61 -11.26
C VAL A 207 -35.70 20.12 -11.91
N ASP A 208 -36.84 20.68 -11.51
CA ASP A 208 -38.13 20.37 -12.13
C ASP A 208 -38.31 21.11 -13.45
N SER A 209 -38.89 20.43 -14.45
CA SER A 209 -39.19 20.99 -15.76
C SER A 209 -40.41 20.32 -16.39
N ASP A 210 -41.23 21.11 -17.09
CA ASP A 210 -42.38 20.62 -17.87
C ASP A 210 -41.95 19.93 -19.18
N GLU A 211 -40.66 19.99 -19.55
CA GLU A 211 -40.11 19.38 -20.77
C GLU A 211 -39.76 17.90 -20.60
N ILE A 212 -39.90 17.35 -19.39
CA ILE A 212 -39.62 15.94 -19.11
C ILE A 212 -40.73 15.09 -19.71
N THR A 213 -40.38 14.21 -20.66
CA THR A 213 -41.34 13.31 -21.34
C THR A 213 -41.49 11.95 -20.65
N VAL A 214 -40.52 11.59 -19.80
CA VAL A 214 -40.52 10.34 -19.03
C VAL A 214 -41.53 10.43 -17.89
N ALA A 215 -42.24 9.32 -17.62
CA ALA A 215 -43.24 9.25 -16.55
C ALA A 215 -42.63 9.64 -15.18
N PRO A 216 -43.32 10.47 -14.38
CA PRO A 216 -42.79 10.96 -13.09
C PRO A 216 -42.31 9.86 -12.16
N GLU A 217 -43.04 8.75 -12.07
CA GLU A 217 -42.68 7.63 -11.19
C GLU A 217 -41.34 6.99 -11.59
N ILE A 218 -41.07 6.89 -12.90
CA ILE A 218 -39.79 6.37 -13.42
C ILE A 218 -38.65 7.35 -13.12
N VAL A 219 -38.89 8.66 -13.29
CA VAL A 219 -37.89 9.69 -13.00
C VAL A 219 -37.54 9.70 -11.51
N GLU A 220 -38.53 9.57 -10.63
CA GLU A 220 -38.33 9.48 -9.18
C GLU A 220 -37.49 8.25 -8.79
N ASP A 221 -37.79 7.07 -9.36
CA ASP A 221 -37.01 5.85 -9.13
C ASP A 221 -35.55 6.00 -9.58
N ILE A 222 -35.32 6.56 -10.76
CA ILE A 222 -33.98 6.80 -11.30
C ILE A 222 -33.22 7.82 -10.45
N GLN A 223 -33.88 8.90 -10.05
CA GLN A 223 -33.30 9.93 -9.19
C GLN A 223 -32.95 9.36 -7.80
N ALA A 224 -33.81 8.53 -7.22
CA ALA A 224 -33.54 7.86 -5.95
C ALA A 224 -32.32 6.94 -6.03
N GLU A 225 -32.17 6.20 -7.14
CA GLU A 225 -30.98 5.37 -7.38
C GLU A 225 -29.70 6.20 -7.44
N PHE A 226 -29.71 7.30 -8.21
CA PHE A 226 -28.55 8.18 -8.28
C PHE A 226 -28.20 8.77 -6.91
N ASN A 227 -29.18 9.30 -6.18
CA ASN A 227 -28.98 9.88 -4.85
C ASN A 227 -28.53 8.87 -3.79
N TYR A 228 -28.83 7.58 -3.99
CA TYR A 228 -28.35 6.51 -3.12
C TYR A 228 -26.86 6.20 -3.35
N TRP A 229 -26.43 6.11 -4.61
CA TRP A 229 -25.05 5.72 -4.95
C TRP A 229 -24.05 6.88 -5.03
N TYR A 230 -24.50 8.11 -5.28
CA TYR A 230 -23.63 9.29 -5.34
C TYR A 230 -23.58 10.01 -3.99
N PRO A 231 -22.43 10.60 -3.60
CA PRO A 231 -21.19 10.81 -4.37
C PRO A 231 -20.35 9.55 -4.62
N LEU A 232 -19.43 9.65 -5.57
CA LEU A 232 -18.42 8.62 -5.84
C LEU A 232 -17.50 8.44 -4.62
N ASP A 233 -17.61 7.30 -3.93
CA ASP A 233 -16.80 7.01 -2.75
C ASP A 233 -15.31 6.85 -3.08
N TRP A 234 -14.99 6.05 -4.12
CA TRP A 234 -13.61 5.79 -4.52
C TRP A 234 -13.44 5.72 -6.04
N ARG A 235 -12.46 6.47 -6.56
CA ARG A 235 -11.95 6.35 -7.93
C ARG A 235 -10.58 5.70 -7.95
N LEU A 236 -10.47 4.52 -8.55
CA LEU A 236 -9.20 3.81 -8.70
C LEU A 236 -8.66 4.02 -10.11
N SER A 237 -7.40 4.45 -10.25
CA SER A 237 -6.79 4.73 -11.55
C SER A 237 -5.27 4.80 -11.49
N ALA A 238 -4.56 4.64 -12.62
CA ALA A 238 -3.10 4.72 -12.67
C ALA A 238 -2.57 6.16 -12.52
N LYS A 239 -1.32 6.29 -12.02
CA LYS A 239 -0.62 7.57 -11.84
C LYS A 239 -0.53 8.45 -13.09
N ASP A 240 -0.49 7.85 -14.28
CA ASP A 240 -0.42 8.58 -15.56
C ASP A 240 -1.69 9.39 -15.86
N LEU A 241 -2.80 9.09 -15.16
CA LEU A 241 -4.08 9.79 -15.33
C LEU A 241 -4.28 10.95 -14.35
N VAL A 242 -3.34 11.18 -13.43
CA VAL A 242 -3.42 12.26 -12.44
C VAL A 242 -3.50 13.62 -13.13
N GLY A 243 -2.55 13.95 -14.01
CA GLY A 243 -2.50 15.26 -14.68
C GLY A 243 -3.46 15.47 -15.85
N ASN A 244 -4.42 14.57 -16.04
CA ASN A 244 -5.44 14.68 -17.09
C ASN A 244 -6.79 14.22 -16.54
N HIS A 245 -7.25 13.01 -16.88
CA HIS A 245 -8.55 12.46 -16.54
C HIS A 245 -8.96 12.65 -15.07
N LEU A 246 -8.08 12.37 -14.09
CA LEU A 246 -8.44 12.50 -12.69
C LEU A 246 -8.61 13.97 -12.26
N SER A 247 -7.74 14.88 -12.73
CA SER A 247 -7.96 16.32 -12.56
C SER A 247 -9.23 16.78 -13.28
N PHE A 248 -9.48 16.34 -14.53
CA PHE A 248 -10.66 16.70 -15.30
C PHE A 248 -11.96 16.22 -14.64
N LEU A 249 -11.93 15.05 -14.01
CA LEU A 249 -13.01 14.55 -13.19
C LEU A 249 -13.32 15.54 -12.06
N MET A 250 -12.32 16.00 -11.30
CA MET A 250 -12.54 16.98 -10.23
C MET A 250 -13.10 18.29 -10.77
N PHE A 251 -12.56 18.82 -11.88
CA PHE A 251 -13.06 20.03 -12.52
C PHE A 251 -14.53 19.88 -12.91
N THR A 252 -14.87 18.84 -13.66
CA THR A 252 -16.25 18.64 -14.15
C THR A 252 -17.24 18.39 -13.02
N HIS A 253 -16.85 17.68 -11.95
CA HIS A 253 -17.69 17.54 -10.75
C HIS A 253 -17.88 18.87 -10.04
N ALA A 254 -16.82 19.67 -9.90
CA ALA A 254 -16.93 21.03 -9.37
C ALA A 254 -17.88 21.89 -10.22
N ALA A 255 -17.88 21.74 -11.54
CA ALA A 255 -18.74 22.54 -12.42
C ALA A 255 -20.22 22.18 -12.28
N VAL A 256 -20.54 20.89 -12.33
CA VAL A 256 -21.92 20.42 -12.52
C VAL A 256 -22.62 20.10 -11.20
N TYR A 257 -21.90 19.48 -10.26
CA TYR A 257 -22.52 18.94 -9.05
C TYR A 257 -22.42 19.89 -7.85
N PRO A 258 -23.41 19.85 -6.95
CA PRO A 258 -23.28 20.49 -5.65
C PRO A 258 -22.24 19.76 -4.79
N GLU A 259 -21.75 20.44 -3.75
CA GLU A 259 -20.59 20.01 -2.95
C GLU A 259 -20.77 18.63 -2.30
N GLU A 260 -21.98 18.32 -1.83
CA GLU A 260 -22.33 17.02 -1.26
C GLU A 260 -22.25 15.85 -2.25
N LYS A 261 -22.16 16.13 -3.56
CA LYS A 261 -22.03 15.15 -4.64
C LYS A 261 -20.62 15.10 -5.24
N TRP A 262 -19.65 15.82 -4.67
CA TRP A 262 -18.26 15.76 -5.11
C TRP A 262 -17.58 14.42 -4.73
N PRO A 263 -16.55 13.99 -5.49
CA PRO A 263 -15.82 12.76 -5.19
C PRO A 263 -15.24 12.75 -3.77
N LYS A 264 -15.33 11.61 -3.08
CA LYS A 264 -14.85 11.46 -1.69
C LYS A 264 -13.43 10.93 -1.61
N GLY A 265 -12.99 10.11 -2.58
CA GLY A 265 -11.64 9.57 -2.56
C GLY A 265 -11.13 9.09 -3.91
N THR A 266 -9.82 9.18 -4.09
CA THR A 266 -9.10 8.66 -5.26
C THR A 266 -7.90 7.82 -4.81
N VAL A 267 -7.79 6.60 -5.35
CA VAL A 267 -6.63 5.71 -5.17
C VAL A 267 -5.85 5.65 -6.47
N VAL A 268 -4.57 6.02 -6.40
CA VAL A 268 -3.67 6.08 -7.53
C VAL A 268 -2.77 4.86 -7.55
N PHE A 269 -2.81 4.11 -8.64
CA PHE A 269 -2.10 2.87 -8.83
C PHE A 269 -0.74 3.07 -9.50
N GLY A 270 0.22 2.23 -9.13
CA GLY A 270 1.46 2.04 -9.84
C GLY A 270 1.26 1.31 -11.18
N MET A 271 2.39 1.03 -11.84
CA MET A 271 2.43 0.37 -13.14
C MET A 271 2.97 -1.06 -13.05
N GLY A 272 2.57 -1.90 -14.00
CA GLY A 272 3.09 -3.26 -14.12
C GLY A 272 4.43 -3.32 -14.86
N LEU A 273 5.37 -4.05 -14.29
CA LEU A 273 6.64 -4.45 -14.91
C LEU A 273 6.62 -5.95 -15.21
N LEU A 274 7.47 -6.38 -16.13
CA LEU A 274 7.70 -7.79 -16.46
C LEU A 274 9.21 -8.07 -16.38
N GLU A 275 9.62 -8.90 -15.42
CA GLU A 275 11.02 -9.24 -15.16
C GLU A 275 11.91 -7.97 -15.08
N GLY A 276 11.43 -6.97 -14.33
CA GLY A 276 12.09 -5.67 -14.13
C GLY A 276 12.01 -4.70 -15.31
N ASN A 277 11.39 -5.09 -16.43
CA ASN A 277 11.27 -4.25 -17.62
C ASN A 277 9.86 -3.68 -17.77
N LYS A 278 9.74 -2.45 -18.28
CA LYS A 278 8.44 -1.89 -18.68
C LYS A 278 7.79 -2.77 -19.75
N MET A 279 6.54 -3.15 -19.53
CA MET A 279 5.78 -3.91 -20.52
C MET A 279 5.53 -3.05 -21.76
N SER A 280 5.76 -3.61 -22.96
CA SER A 280 5.51 -2.93 -24.22
C SER A 280 5.07 -3.89 -25.31
N SER A 281 3.92 -3.62 -25.92
CA SER A 281 3.42 -4.41 -27.04
C SER A 281 4.40 -4.41 -28.23
N SER A 282 5.13 -3.31 -28.45
CA SER A 282 6.10 -3.23 -29.56
C SER A 282 7.35 -4.09 -29.33
N LYS A 283 7.70 -4.37 -28.08
CA LYS A 283 8.82 -5.24 -27.70
C LYS A 283 8.39 -6.70 -27.48
N GLY A 284 7.08 -6.98 -27.55
CA GLY A 284 6.51 -8.31 -27.32
C GLY A 284 6.57 -8.80 -25.87
N ASN A 285 6.93 -7.94 -24.91
CA ASN A 285 7.07 -8.30 -23.50
C ASN A 285 5.82 -7.87 -22.70
N VAL A 286 4.67 -8.45 -23.05
CA VAL A 286 3.38 -8.17 -22.40
C VAL A 286 2.75 -9.49 -22.02
N ILE A 287 2.12 -9.54 -20.86
CA ILE A 287 1.27 -10.65 -20.44
C ILE A 287 -0.17 -10.18 -20.54
N LEU A 288 -0.97 -10.89 -21.34
CA LEU A 288 -2.39 -10.63 -21.41
C LEU A 288 -3.07 -11.24 -20.18
N LEU A 289 -4.06 -10.54 -19.64
CA LEU A 289 -4.80 -11.00 -18.46
C LEU A 289 -5.48 -12.36 -18.71
N ALA A 290 -6.03 -12.56 -19.91
CA ALA A 290 -6.67 -13.83 -20.29
C ALA A 290 -5.68 -15.00 -20.22
N ASP A 291 -4.49 -14.84 -20.81
CA ASP A 291 -3.43 -15.85 -20.82
C ASP A 291 -2.97 -16.16 -19.39
N ALA A 292 -2.78 -15.12 -18.56
CA ALA A 292 -2.39 -15.31 -17.16
C ALA A 292 -3.45 -16.07 -16.35
N ILE A 293 -4.74 -15.80 -16.57
CA ILE A 293 -5.84 -16.50 -15.91
C ILE A 293 -5.93 -17.96 -16.39
N GLU A 294 -5.75 -18.21 -17.69
CA GLU A 294 -5.77 -19.56 -18.24
C GLU A 294 -4.61 -20.42 -17.70
N GLU A 295 -3.42 -19.83 -17.58
CA GLU A 295 -2.22 -20.54 -17.11
C GLU A 295 -2.22 -20.76 -15.58
N TYR A 296 -2.62 -19.75 -14.80
CA TYR A 296 -2.45 -19.77 -13.34
C TYR A 296 -3.74 -19.83 -12.53
N SER A 297 -4.92 -19.64 -13.14
CA SER A 297 -6.23 -19.35 -12.52
C SER A 297 -6.41 -17.91 -12.03
N ALA A 298 -7.66 -17.45 -12.02
CA ALA A 298 -8.02 -16.10 -11.59
C ALA A 298 -7.59 -15.79 -10.15
N ASP A 299 -7.76 -16.73 -9.22
CA ASP A 299 -7.40 -16.54 -7.81
C ASP A 299 -5.90 -16.39 -7.60
N VAL A 300 -5.08 -17.16 -8.33
CA VAL A 300 -3.61 -17.02 -8.23
C VAL A 300 -3.16 -15.67 -8.78
N VAL A 301 -3.71 -15.25 -9.93
CA VAL A 301 -3.39 -13.94 -10.52
C VAL A 301 -3.78 -12.80 -9.57
N ARG A 302 -5.00 -12.83 -9.02
CA ARG A 302 -5.47 -11.83 -8.03
C ARG A 302 -4.58 -11.81 -6.80
N LEU A 303 -4.33 -12.99 -6.20
CA LEU A 303 -3.52 -13.11 -5.00
C LEU A 303 -2.09 -12.63 -5.22
N PHE A 304 -1.51 -12.93 -6.39
CA PHE A 304 -0.19 -12.44 -6.76
C PHE A 304 -0.17 -10.92 -6.87
N LEU A 305 -1.07 -10.33 -7.66
CA LEU A 305 -1.11 -8.88 -7.86
C LEU A 305 -1.27 -8.12 -6.54
N MET A 306 -2.14 -8.61 -5.65
CA MET A 306 -2.41 -7.97 -4.36
C MET A 306 -1.31 -8.21 -3.31
N ALA A 307 -0.53 -9.29 -3.42
CA ALA A 307 0.57 -9.61 -2.51
C ALA A 307 1.93 -9.04 -2.93
N SER A 308 2.10 -8.62 -4.18
CA SER A 308 3.40 -8.21 -4.71
C SER A 308 3.79 -6.79 -4.30
N ALA A 309 2.83 -5.87 -4.26
CA ALA A 309 3.08 -4.46 -3.99
C ALA A 309 1.82 -3.81 -3.37
N GLU A 310 1.98 -2.68 -2.67
CA GLU A 310 0.80 -1.86 -2.38
C GLU A 310 0.28 -1.25 -3.70
N PRO A 311 -1.03 -0.93 -3.81
CA PRO A 311 -1.62 -0.50 -5.08
C PRO A 311 -0.90 0.62 -5.81
N TRP A 312 -0.34 1.58 -5.08
CA TRP A 312 0.38 2.75 -5.61
C TRP A 312 1.83 2.50 -6.00
N GLN A 313 2.35 1.31 -5.71
CA GLN A 313 3.70 0.90 -6.09
C GLN A 313 3.67 0.15 -7.41
N ASP A 314 4.74 0.26 -8.19
CA ASP A 314 4.90 -0.55 -9.40
C ASP A 314 5.11 -2.01 -8.98
N PHE A 315 4.31 -2.94 -9.53
CA PHE A 315 4.49 -4.37 -9.31
C PHE A 315 5.38 -4.97 -10.40
N ASP A 316 6.12 -6.02 -10.08
CA ASP A 316 6.95 -6.74 -11.04
C ASP A 316 6.44 -8.16 -11.23
N TRP A 317 5.92 -8.46 -12.41
CA TRP A 317 5.50 -9.81 -12.75
C TRP A 317 6.72 -10.70 -12.93
N ARG A 318 6.88 -11.67 -12.02
CA ARG A 318 7.94 -12.68 -12.05
C ARG A 318 7.35 -14.07 -11.98
N GLU A 319 7.59 -14.88 -13.01
CA GLU A 319 6.95 -16.20 -13.16
C GLU A 319 7.21 -17.12 -11.94
N LYS A 320 8.44 -17.05 -11.40
CA LYS A 320 8.83 -17.82 -10.21
C LYS A 320 8.00 -17.45 -8.97
N GLU A 321 7.64 -16.19 -8.83
CA GLU A 321 6.87 -15.68 -7.70
C GLU A 321 5.39 -16.03 -7.85
N VAL A 322 4.83 -15.94 -9.07
CA VAL A 322 3.47 -16.39 -9.39
C VAL A 322 3.29 -17.87 -9.07
N LYS A 323 4.24 -18.73 -9.49
CA LYS A 323 4.26 -20.16 -9.11
C LYS A 323 4.40 -20.38 -7.60
N GLY A 324 5.08 -19.47 -6.91
CA GLY A 324 5.14 -19.45 -5.44
C GLY A 324 3.77 -19.19 -4.83
N THR A 325 3.03 -18.20 -5.33
CA THR A 325 1.67 -17.88 -4.92
C THR A 325 0.71 -19.05 -5.18
N GLN A 326 0.82 -19.70 -6.34
CA GLN A 326 0.02 -20.89 -6.66
C GLN A 326 0.21 -22.01 -5.62
N ARG A 327 1.46 -22.33 -5.26
CA ARG A 327 1.76 -23.33 -4.22
C ARG A 327 1.20 -22.96 -2.85
N ARG A 328 1.15 -21.66 -2.51
CA ARG A 328 0.57 -21.21 -1.24
C ARG A 328 -0.94 -21.40 -1.22
N LEU A 329 -1.61 -21.09 -2.33
CA LEU A 329 -3.05 -21.30 -2.46
C LEU A 329 -3.40 -22.80 -2.40
N GLU A 330 -2.60 -23.66 -3.04
CA GLU A 330 -2.79 -25.11 -2.96
C GLU A 330 -2.60 -25.62 -1.53
N TRP A 331 -1.55 -25.17 -0.86
CA TRP A 331 -1.33 -25.51 0.55
C TRP A 331 -2.53 -25.09 1.44
N PHE A 332 -3.16 -23.95 1.17
CA PHE A 332 -4.34 -23.51 1.93
C PHE A 332 -5.53 -24.46 1.74
N ARG A 333 -5.74 -24.95 0.51
CA ARG A 333 -6.76 -25.97 0.21
C ARG A 333 -6.47 -27.29 0.91
N GLU A 334 -5.21 -27.72 0.88
CA GLU A 334 -4.74 -28.93 1.58
C GLU A 334 -4.92 -28.79 3.10
N PHE A 335 -4.59 -27.63 3.66
CA PHE A 335 -4.81 -27.34 5.08
C PHE A 335 -6.29 -27.46 5.46
N ALA A 336 -7.19 -26.88 4.65
CA ALA A 336 -8.62 -26.96 4.91
C ALA A 336 -9.12 -28.42 4.96
N GLN A 337 -8.64 -29.28 4.04
CA GLN A 337 -8.93 -30.72 4.08
C GLN A 337 -8.32 -31.38 5.34
N LYS A 338 -7.09 -31.01 5.70
CA LYS A 338 -6.41 -31.55 6.89
C LYS A 338 -7.20 -31.27 8.18
N VAL A 339 -7.86 -30.12 8.30
CA VAL A 339 -8.71 -29.83 9.48
C VAL A 339 -9.87 -30.83 9.59
N GLU A 340 -10.51 -31.18 8.48
CA GLU A 340 -11.57 -32.20 8.45
C GLU A 340 -11.02 -33.59 8.82
N ASP A 341 -9.85 -33.95 8.28
CA ASP A 341 -9.21 -35.24 8.56
C ASP A 341 -8.84 -35.38 10.05
N ILE A 342 -8.35 -34.31 10.67
CA ILE A 342 -8.04 -34.25 12.11
C ILE A 342 -9.30 -34.42 12.94
N LYS A 343 -10.38 -33.71 12.59
CA LYS A 343 -11.69 -33.85 13.24
C LYS A 343 -12.21 -35.29 13.10
N GLY A 344 -11.99 -35.91 11.94
CA GLY A 344 -12.40 -37.29 11.65
C GLY A 344 -13.89 -37.46 11.36
N GLU A 345 -14.61 -36.35 11.22
CA GLU A 345 -15.98 -36.26 10.74
C GLU A 345 -16.11 -35.00 9.88
N LYS A 346 -17.20 -34.91 9.10
CA LYS A 346 -17.43 -33.77 8.22
C LYS A 346 -17.36 -32.45 8.99
N LEU A 347 -16.64 -31.47 8.45
CA LEU A 347 -16.66 -30.12 9.01
C LEU A 347 -18.00 -29.44 8.75
N ASP A 348 -18.39 -28.65 9.74
CA ASP A 348 -19.53 -27.74 9.65
C ASP A 348 -19.10 -26.40 10.25
N LEU A 349 -18.62 -25.50 9.39
CA LEU A 349 -18.12 -24.19 9.78
C LEU A 349 -19.24 -23.24 10.23
N SER A 350 -20.51 -23.59 10.00
CA SER A 350 -21.68 -22.86 10.53
C SER A 350 -21.99 -23.20 11.99
N ASN A 351 -21.55 -24.36 12.46
CA ASN A 351 -21.84 -24.87 13.79
C ASN A 351 -20.60 -25.53 14.41
N ILE A 352 -19.60 -24.70 14.73
CA ILE A 352 -18.36 -25.13 15.36
C ILE A 352 -18.63 -25.43 16.84
N GLN A 353 -18.34 -26.66 17.28
CA GLN A 353 -18.51 -27.05 18.68
C GLN A 353 -17.44 -26.37 19.54
N GLU A 354 -17.88 -25.54 20.49
CA GLU A 354 -16.99 -24.90 21.45
C GLU A 354 -16.30 -25.91 22.37
N ALA A 355 -15.04 -25.63 22.70
CA ALA A 355 -14.26 -26.37 23.67
C ALA A 355 -13.54 -25.42 24.61
N ALA A 356 -13.37 -25.82 25.88
CA ALA A 356 -12.64 -25.02 26.85
C ALA A 356 -11.16 -24.94 26.48
N LEU A 357 -10.63 -23.72 26.39
CA LEU A 357 -9.23 -23.46 26.12
C LEU A 357 -8.47 -23.36 27.44
N GLU A 358 -7.90 -24.48 27.90
CA GLU A 358 -7.13 -24.52 29.15
C GLU A 358 -5.65 -24.20 28.91
N ARG A 359 -5.07 -24.75 27.82
CA ARG A 359 -3.65 -24.65 27.49
C ARG A 359 -3.28 -23.27 26.95
N SER A 360 -2.06 -22.84 27.27
CA SER A 360 -1.54 -21.54 26.84
C SER A 360 -1.40 -21.45 25.31
N ILE A 361 -0.99 -22.53 24.66
CA ILE A 361 -0.78 -22.61 23.21
C ILE A 361 -2.08 -22.44 22.40
N ASP A 362 -3.20 -22.93 22.91
CA ASP A 362 -4.51 -22.80 22.25
C ASP A 362 -5.00 -21.34 22.33
N LYS A 363 -4.85 -20.72 23.50
CA LYS A 363 -5.13 -19.29 23.69
C LYS A 363 -4.21 -18.43 22.82
N TRP A 364 -2.95 -18.83 22.66
CA TRP A 364 -2.00 -18.13 21.80
C TRP A 364 -2.42 -18.15 20.33
N MET A 365 -2.86 -19.29 19.78
CA MET A 365 -3.32 -19.32 18.39
C MET A 365 -4.58 -18.47 18.18
N VAL A 366 -5.50 -18.46 19.15
CA VAL A 366 -6.68 -17.56 19.09
C VAL A 366 -6.27 -16.09 19.19
N ASN A 367 -5.31 -15.75 20.04
CA ASN A 367 -4.71 -14.40 20.10
C ASN A 367 -4.14 -14.00 18.73
N GLN A 368 -3.28 -14.82 18.14
CA GLN A 368 -2.67 -14.54 16.83
C GLN A 368 -3.73 -14.35 15.74
N LEU A 369 -4.78 -15.17 15.74
CA LEU A 369 -5.89 -15.01 14.80
C LEU A 369 -6.53 -13.61 14.91
N ASN A 370 -6.83 -13.14 16.12
CA ASN A 370 -7.41 -11.81 16.34
C ASN A 370 -6.45 -10.69 15.93
N VAL A 371 -5.16 -10.81 16.26
CA VAL A 371 -4.11 -9.88 15.82
C VAL A 371 -4.06 -9.78 14.29
N HIS A 372 -4.13 -10.92 13.59
CA HIS A 372 -4.11 -10.93 12.13
C HIS A 372 -5.39 -10.41 11.50
N ILE A 373 -6.56 -10.72 12.06
CA ILE A 373 -7.84 -10.17 11.60
C ILE A 373 -7.82 -8.65 11.74
N LYS A 374 -7.41 -8.12 12.90
CA LYS A 374 -7.30 -6.67 13.15
C LYS A 374 -6.39 -5.99 12.14
N ALA A 375 -5.14 -6.45 12.04
CA ALA A 375 -4.15 -5.83 11.16
C ALA A 375 -4.52 -5.94 9.68
N ALA A 376 -5.14 -7.05 9.25
CA ALA A 376 -5.63 -7.20 7.88
C ALA A 376 -6.81 -6.27 7.58
N THR A 377 -7.71 -6.08 8.55
CA THR A 377 -8.85 -5.17 8.43
C THR A 377 -8.36 -3.72 8.32
N GLU A 378 -7.51 -3.27 9.25
CA GLU A 378 -6.95 -1.92 9.25
C GLU A 378 -6.19 -1.61 7.96
N ALA A 379 -5.44 -2.58 7.42
CA ALA A 379 -4.75 -2.43 6.14
C ALA A 379 -5.72 -2.31 4.95
N LEU A 380 -6.80 -3.08 4.93
CA LEU A 380 -7.79 -3.03 3.85
C LEU A 380 -8.59 -1.73 3.82
N GLU A 381 -8.90 -1.14 4.98
CA GLU A 381 -9.59 0.17 5.08
C GLU A 381 -8.82 1.30 4.37
N VAL A 382 -7.50 1.16 4.21
CA VAL A 382 -6.63 2.13 3.50
C VAL A 382 -5.98 1.54 2.25
N PHE A 383 -6.58 0.49 1.65
CA PHE A 383 -6.12 -0.17 0.42
C PHE A 383 -4.70 -0.74 0.48
N GLN A 384 -4.14 -1.01 1.66
CA GLN A 384 -2.83 -1.67 1.82
C GLN A 384 -2.94 -3.17 1.58
N THR A 385 -3.20 -3.59 0.34
CA THR A 385 -3.52 -4.97 -0.02
C THR A 385 -2.39 -5.95 0.28
N ARG A 386 -1.13 -5.52 0.13
CA ARG A 386 0.02 -6.40 0.40
C ARG A 386 0.21 -6.56 1.91
N GLN A 387 0.07 -5.49 2.68
CA GLN A 387 0.10 -5.59 4.14
C GLN A 387 -1.05 -6.46 4.67
N ALA A 388 -2.26 -6.30 4.13
CA ALA A 388 -3.39 -7.14 4.48
C ALA A 388 -3.09 -8.62 4.25
N LEU A 389 -2.56 -8.99 3.08
CA LEU A 389 -2.15 -10.37 2.79
C LEU A 389 -0.96 -10.83 3.62
N GLN A 390 -0.02 -9.94 3.98
CA GLN A 390 1.08 -10.26 4.88
C GLN A 390 0.55 -10.82 6.21
N HIS A 391 -0.49 -10.21 6.79
CA HIS A 391 -1.14 -10.72 8.00
C HIS A 391 -2.09 -11.88 7.71
N ALA A 392 -3.01 -11.72 6.77
CA ALA A 392 -4.08 -12.68 6.49
C ALA A 392 -3.59 -13.99 5.86
N LEU A 393 -2.41 -14.05 5.25
CA LEU A 393 -1.89 -15.26 4.61
C LEU A 393 -0.52 -15.67 5.15
N PHE A 394 0.48 -14.78 5.09
CA PHE A 394 1.87 -15.20 5.32
C PHE A 394 2.22 -15.37 6.80
N LEU A 395 1.88 -14.38 7.64
CA LEU A 395 2.15 -14.44 9.08
C LEU A 395 1.19 -15.40 9.79
N LEU A 396 -0.11 -15.38 9.46
CA LEU A 396 -1.07 -16.33 10.00
C LEU A 396 -0.67 -17.78 9.69
N LYS A 397 -0.18 -18.07 8.47
CA LYS A 397 0.36 -19.39 8.14
C LYS A 397 1.57 -19.75 9.01
N LYS A 398 2.50 -18.82 9.22
CA LYS A 398 3.70 -19.07 10.04
C LYS A 398 3.29 -19.45 11.46
N ASP A 399 2.34 -18.72 12.04
CA ASP A 399 1.88 -18.97 13.40
C ASP A 399 1.09 -20.27 13.50
N LEU A 400 0.29 -20.60 12.49
CA LEU A 400 -0.35 -21.90 12.38
C LEU A 400 0.65 -23.05 12.23
N ASP A 401 1.69 -22.92 11.40
CA ASP A 401 2.73 -23.94 11.25
C ASP A 401 3.38 -24.23 12.62
N HIS A 402 3.66 -23.17 13.39
CA HIS A 402 4.17 -23.28 14.77
C HIS A 402 3.16 -23.95 15.71
N TYR A 403 1.90 -23.53 15.69
CA TYR A 403 0.84 -24.14 16.49
C TYR A 403 0.71 -25.65 16.20
N MET A 404 0.58 -26.01 14.92
CA MET A 404 0.48 -27.41 14.47
C MET A 404 1.67 -28.26 14.91
N TYR A 405 2.86 -27.67 14.97
CA TYR A 405 4.06 -28.32 15.50
C TYR A 405 3.97 -28.53 17.01
N ARG A 406 3.58 -27.50 17.75
CA ARG A 406 3.42 -27.53 19.22
C ARG A 406 2.37 -28.52 19.70
N VAL A 407 1.33 -28.74 18.91
CA VAL A 407 0.21 -29.63 19.27
C VAL A 407 0.21 -30.96 18.48
N LYS A 408 1.33 -31.36 17.87
CA LYS A 408 1.43 -32.56 17.01
C LYS A 408 0.85 -33.83 17.67
N ASP A 409 1.17 -34.07 18.95
CA ASP A 409 0.69 -35.26 19.67
C ASP A 409 -0.79 -35.15 20.06
N LEU A 410 -1.30 -33.93 20.25
CA LEU A 410 -2.71 -33.67 20.56
C LEU A 410 -3.59 -33.83 19.31
N ILE A 411 -3.05 -33.52 18.13
CA ILE A 411 -3.70 -33.77 16.84
C ILE A 411 -3.93 -35.27 16.66
N GLU A 412 -2.92 -36.11 16.93
CA GLU A 412 -3.06 -37.57 16.83
C GLU A 412 -4.12 -38.11 17.80
N LYS A 413 -4.25 -37.48 18.97
CA LYS A 413 -5.26 -37.81 19.99
C LYS A 413 -6.64 -37.22 19.73
N LYS A 414 -6.81 -36.43 18.65
CA LYS A 414 -8.06 -35.72 18.32
C LYS A 414 -8.59 -34.87 19.47
N ASP A 415 -7.70 -34.07 20.06
CA ASP A 415 -8.05 -33.20 21.18
C ASP A 415 -9.16 -32.19 20.77
N PRO A 416 -10.27 -32.10 21.53
CA PRO A 416 -11.39 -31.22 21.19
C PRO A 416 -11.05 -29.73 21.10
N ALA A 417 -10.14 -29.24 21.95
CA ALA A 417 -9.74 -27.83 21.92
C ALA A 417 -8.86 -27.51 20.71
N VAL A 418 -8.00 -28.43 20.28
CA VAL A 418 -7.26 -28.28 19.01
C VAL A 418 -8.21 -28.25 17.82
N ILE A 419 -9.19 -29.16 17.78
CA ILE A 419 -10.20 -29.19 16.72
C ILE A 419 -11.00 -27.89 16.69
N TYR A 420 -11.41 -27.38 17.85
CA TYR A 420 -12.12 -26.11 17.97
C TYR A 420 -11.28 -24.93 17.44
N VAL A 421 -10.01 -24.82 17.84
CA VAL A 421 -9.09 -23.77 17.38
C VAL A 421 -8.91 -23.83 15.86
N LEU A 422 -8.60 -25.01 15.31
CA LEU A 422 -8.36 -25.17 13.87
C LEU A 422 -9.62 -24.91 13.03
N SER A 423 -10.79 -25.34 13.50
CA SER A 423 -12.07 -25.09 12.82
C SER A 423 -12.43 -23.61 12.82
N THR A 424 -12.25 -22.95 13.98
CA THR A 424 -12.49 -21.50 14.14
C THR A 424 -11.54 -20.69 13.26
N LEU A 425 -10.26 -21.07 13.24
CA LEU A 425 -9.25 -20.47 12.38
C LEU A 425 -9.63 -20.63 10.91
N LEU A 426 -9.98 -21.84 10.46
CA LEU A 426 -10.34 -22.09 9.07
C LEU A 426 -11.55 -21.25 8.62
N SER A 427 -12.60 -21.18 9.45
CA SER A 427 -13.79 -20.36 9.16
C SER A 427 -13.46 -18.87 8.98
N ASN A 428 -12.61 -18.32 9.85
CA ASN A 428 -12.18 -16.93 9.72
C ASN A 428 -11.21 -16.74 8.54
N TRP A 429 -10.31 -17.69 8.30
CA TRP A 429 -9.29 -17.60 7.27
C TRP A 429 -9.89 -17.63 5.86
N ILE A 430 -10.89 -18.48 5.62
CA ILE A 430 -11.64 -18.49 4.35
C ILE A 430 -12.28 -17.13 4.08
N ARG A 431 -12.90 -16.51 5.09
CA ARG A 431 -13.53 -15.19 4.96
C ARG A 431 -12.51 -14.06 4.78
N LEU A 432 -11.37 -14.11 5.49
CA LEU A 432 -10.26 -13.17 5.30
C LEU A 432 -9.69 -13.20 3.86
N LEU A 433 -9.63 -14.39 3.26
CA LEU A 433 -9.10 -14.57 1.90
C LEU A 433 -10.14 -14.36 0.80
N ALA A 434 -11.44 -14.28 1.12
CA ALA A 434 -12.51 -14.15 0.14
C ALA A 434 -12.35 -12.96 -0.85
N PRO A 435 -11.91 -11.75 -0.42
CA PRO A 435 -11.66 -10.65 -1.37
C PRO A 435 -10.51 -10.93 -2.35
N PHE A 436 -9.55 -11.77 -1.96
CA PHE A 436 -8.34 -12.05 -2.75
C PHE A 436 -8.51 -13.28 -3.64
N THR A 437 -9.10 -14.35 -3.10
CA THR A 437 -9.30 -15.65 -3.77
C THR A 437 -10.76 -16.08 -3.68
N PRO A 438 -11.69 -15.37 -4.33
CA PRO A 438 -13.12 -15.59 -4.15
C PRO A 438 -13.57 -16.99 -4.57
N HIS A 439 -13.04 -17.55 -5.65
CA HIS A 439 -13.50 -18.86 -6.15
C HIS A 439 -13.10 -19.99 -5.20
N THR A 440 -11.84 -19.99 -4.75
CA THR A 440 -11.32 -20.94 -3.77
C THR A 440 -12.05 -20.80 -2.44
N SER A 441 -12.32 -19.56 -2.02
CA SER A 441 -13.03 -19.31 -0.76
C SER A 441 -14.47 -19.82 -0.81
N GLU A 442 -15.19 -19.60 -1.91
CA GLU A 442 -16.54 -20.16 -2.11
C GLU A 442 -16.55 -21.69 -2.11
N GLU A 443 -15.58 -22.32 -2.80
CA GLU A 443 -15.47 -23.78 -2.84
C GLU A 443 -15.22 -24.36 -1.44
N LEU A 444 -14.26 -23.81 -0.70
CA LEU A 444 -13.94 -24.28 0.65
C LEU A 444 -15.09 -23.99 1.62
N TRP A 445 -15.72 -22.82 1.54
CA TRP A 445 -16.88 -22.45 2.36
C TRP A 445 -18.02 -23.45 2.17
N SER A 446 -18.41 -23.69 0.92
CA SER A 446 -19.48 -24.64 0.58
C SER A 446 -19.13 -26.08 0.99
N LYS A 447 -17.89 -26.52 0.73
CA LYS A 447 -17.44 -27.88 1.03
C LYS A 447 -17.50 -28.18 2.52
N PHE A 448 -17.08 -27.24 3.37
CA PHE A 448 -16.93 -27.43 4.81
C PHE A 448 -18.13 -26.88 5.62
N GLY A 449 -19.30 -26.75 4.99
CA GLY A 449 -20.56 -26.47 5.69
C GLY A 449 -20.78 -25.01 6.08
N GLY A 450 -20.16 -24.07 5.38
CA GLY A 450 -20.52 -22.66 5.46
C GLY A 450 -21.93 -22.39 4.92
N GLU A 451 -22.63 -21.42 5.50
CA GLU A 451 -23.96 -21.00 5.04
C GLU A 451 -23.89 -19.95 3.94
N GLY A 452 -24.73 -20.10 2.91
CA GLY A 452 -24.81 -19.15 1.80
C GLY A 452 -23.51 -19.05 0.99
N PHE A 453 -23.33 -17.92 0.35
CA PHE A 453 -22.08 -17.58 -0.35
C PHE A 453 -21.14 -16.86 0.62
N VAL A 454 -19.85 -17.19 0.59
CA VAL A 454 -18.86 -16.51 1.44
C VAL A 454 -18.76 -15.02 1.12
N SER A 455 -19.06 -14.64 -0.13
CA SER A 455 -19.14 -13.24 -0.57
C SER A 455 -20.23 -12.42 0.15
N PHE A 456 -21.22 -13.08 0.77
CA PHE A 456 -22.22 -12.43 1.64
C PHE A 456 -22.01 -12.68 3.14
N ALA A 457 -21.01 -13.49 3.51
CA ALA A 457 -20.71 -13.75 4.91
C ALA A 457 -20.13 -12.50 5.58
N GLU A 458 -20.38 -12.32 6.88
CA GLU A 458 -19.79 -11.21 7.62
C GLU A 458 -18.26 -11.31 7.62
N TRP A 459 -17.60 -10.16 7.44
CA TRP A 459 -16.17 -10.05 7.63
C TRP A 459 -15.77 -10.54 9.04
N PRO A 460 -14.67 -11.31 9.19
CA PRO A 460 -14.17 -11.75 10.47
C PRO A 460 -14.00 -10.57 11.43
N LYS A 461 -14.65 -10.64 12.59
CA LYS A 461 -14.50 -9.66 13.65
C LYS A 461 -13.42 -10.15 14.61
N TYR A 462 -12.49 -9.26 14.94
CA TYR A 462 -11.55 -9.52 16.03
C TYR A 462 -12.18 -9.09 17.35
N ASP A 463 -11.75 -9.74 18.43
CA ASP A 463 -12.04 -9.37 19.80
C ASP A 463 -10.78 -8.78 20.44
N GLU A 464 -10.83 -7.49 20.76
CA GLU A 464 -9.72 -6.76 21.37
C GLU A 464 -9.38 -7.31 22.77
N GLU A 465 -10.33 -7.92 23.48
CA GLU A 465 -10.10 -8.52 24.79
C GLU A 465 -9.28 -9.82 24.71
N LEU A 466 -9.27 -10.46 23.54
CA LEU A 466 -8.47 -11.67 23.27
C LEU A 466 -7.05 -11.34 22.78
N ILE A 467 -6.76 -10.08 22.49
CA ILE A 467 -5.43 -9.62 22.10
C ILE A 467 -4.61 -9.27 23.35
N SER A 468 -3.54 -10.01 23.58
CA SER A 468 -2.69 -9.91 24.76
C SER A 468 -1.22 -10.11 24.42
N GLU A 469 -0.44 -9.02 24.57
CA GLU A 469 1.03 -9.07 24.49
C GLU A 469 1.62 -10.08 25.50
N GLU A 470 0.92 -10.35 26.62
CA GLU A 470 1.32 -11.35 27.62
C GLU A 470 1.32 -12.77 27.05
N ILE A 471 0.27 -13.12 26.31
CA ILE A 471 0.13 -14.44 25.68
C ILE A 471 1.20 -14.61 24.60
N GLU A 472 1.44 -13.59 23.78
CA GLU A 472 2.50 -13.61 22.75
C GLU A 472 3.89 -13.83 23.36
N ARG A 473 4.16 -13.12 24.46
CA ARG A 473 5.42 -13.23 25.18
C ARG A 473 5.57 -14.60 25.83
N SER A 474 4.48 -15.17 26.34
CA SER A 474 4.46 -16.48 26.98
C SER A 474 4.93 -17.57 26.01
N GLU A 475 4.40 -17.61 24.80
CA GLU A 475 4.84 -18.59 23.81
C GLU A 475 6.23 -18.28 23.24
N SER A 476 6.60 -16.99 23.14
CA SER A 476 7.96 -16.59 22.79
C SER A 476 8.99 -17.06 23.81
N LEU A 477 8.64 -17.10 25.11
CA LEU A 477 9.50 -17.62 26.17
C LEU A 477 9.78 -19.12 25.94
N VAL A 478 8.74 -19.92 25.64
CA VAL A 478 8.89 -21.35 25.35
C VAL A 478 9.81 -21.57 24.14
N GLN A 479 9.56 -20.86 23.04
CA GLN A 479 10.38 -20.97 21.82
C GLN A 479 11.86 -20.60 22.08
N ASN A 480 12.10 -19.52 22.82
CA ASN A 480 13.45 -19.08 23.16
C ASN A 480 14.17 -20.07 24.08
N ILE A 481 13.46 -20.71 25.01
CA ILE A 481 14.04 -21.73 25.89
C ILE A 481 14.48 -22.96 25.10
N VAL A 482 13.62 -23.52 24.25
CA VAL A 482 13.98 -24.67 23.41
C VAL A 482 15.18 -24.32 22.51
N LYS A 483 15.16 -23.13 21.91
CA LYS A 483 16.26 -22.64 21.09
C LYS A 483 17.57 -22.49 21.88
N ASP A 484 17.54 -21.81 23.03
CA ASP A 484 18.72 -21.57 23.87
C ASP A 484 19.29 -22.91 24.37
N ILE A 485 18.44 -23.88 24.74
CA ILE A 485 18.86 -25.24 25.12
C ILE A 485 19.60 -25.90 23.96
N ASN A 486 19.00 -25.94 22.76
CA ASN A 486 19.59 -26.60 21.60
C ASN A 486 20.88 -25.92 21.14
N GLU A 487 20.97 -24.59 21.21
CA GLU A 487 22.22 -23.86 20.95
C GLU A 487 23.32 -24.25 21.95
N ILE A 488 22.99 -24.37 23.24
CA ILE A 488 23.97 -24.79 24.26
C ILE A 488 24.41 -26.25 24.03
N LYS A 489 23.49 -27.18 23.74
CA LYS A 489 23.83 -28.58 23.41
C LYS A 489 24.82 -28.65 22.24
N ASN A 490 24.57 -27.89 21.19
CA ASN A 490 25.41 -27.82 20.01
C ASN A 490 26.80 -27.20 20.29
N ILE A 491 26.89 -26.20 21.18
CA ILE A 491 28.16 -25.55 21.52
C ILE A 491 29.01 -26.44 22.43
N VAL A 492 28.38 -27.11 23.38
CA VAL A 492 29.06 -27.93 24.39
C VAL A 492 29.32 -29.35 23.88
N ASP A 493 28.68 -29.75 22.78
CA ASP A 493 28.73 -31.10 22.19
C ASP A 493 28.38 -32.16 23.24
N THR A 494 27.22 -31.97 23.87
CA THR A 494 26.74 -32.80 24.98
C THR A 494 25.27 -33.14 24.83
N ASP A 495 24.90 -34.31 25.33
CA ASP A 495 23.53 -34.79 25.39
C ASP A 495 23.17 -35.04 26.87
N PRO A 496 22.69 -34.01 27.57
CA PRO A 496 22.48 -34.09 29.01
C PRO A 496 21.28 -35.00 29.32
N GLU A 497 21.36 -35.73 30.43
CA GLU A 497 20.21 -36.51 30.90
C GLU A 497 19.14 -35.58 31.47
N LYS A 498 19.57 -34.51 32.17
CA LYS A 498 18.68 -33.54 32.81
C LYS A 498 19.03 -32.09 32.46
N ILE A 499 18.00 -31.30 32.22
CA ILE A 499 18.10 -29.87 31.96
C ILE A 499 17.32 -29.12 33.02
N HIS A 500 18.04 -28.34 33.81
CA HIS A 500 17.51 -27.52 34.89
C HIS A 500 17.25 -26.10 34.37
N ILE A 501 16.01 -25.64 34.48
CA ILE A 501 15.59 -24.29 34.13
C ILE A 501 15.29 -23.52 35.41
N TYR A 502 16.06 -22.47 35.70
CA TYR A 502 15.85 -21.61 36.86
C TYR A 502 15.11 -20.34 36.46
N LEU A 503 14.00 -20.07 37.13
CA LEU A 503 13.16 -18.90 36.88
C LEU A 503 13.77 -17.63 37.49
N SER A 504 13.31 -16.47 37.02
CA SER A 504 13.81 -15.21 37.55
C SER A 504 13.21 -14.90 38.93
N PRO A 505 14.02 -14.57 39.95
CA PRO A 505 13.51 -14.16 41.26
C PRO A 505 12.73 -12.84 41.18
N ASP A 506 11.75 -12.69 42.07
CA ASP A 506 10.81 -11.55 42.09
C ASP A 506 11.50 -10.18 42.07
N TRP A 507 12.60 -10.01 42.79
CA TRP A 507 13.31 -8.72 42.84
C TRP A 507 13.86 -8.28 41.48
N LYS A 508 14.14 -9.20 40.55
CA LYS A 508 14.58 -8.85 39.19
C LYS A 508 13.40 -8.41 38.32
N TRP A 509 12.20 -8.93 38.57
CA TRP A 509 10.97 -8.42 37.97
C TRP A 509 10.68 -6.99 38.44
N ASP A 510 10.81 -6.74 39.73
CA ASP A 510 10.69 -5.39 40.30
C ASP A 510 11.73 -4.44 39.72
N LEU A 511 12.98 -4.90 39.57
CA LEU A 511 14.04 -4.12 38.94
C LEU A 511 13.73 -3.78 37.47
N TYR A 512 13.13 -4.70 36.71
CA TYR A 512 12.74 -4.44 35.32
C TYR A 512 11.59 -3.44 35.25
N LYS A 513 10.59 -3.58 36.13
CA LYS A 513 9.53 -2.58 36.26
C LYS A 513 10.09 -1.19 36.55
N ILE A 514 11.02 -1.07 37.50
CA ILE A 514 11.70 0.20 37.80
C ILE A 514 12.44 0.73 36.57
N ALA A 515 13.09 -0.14 35.81
CA ALA A 515 13.79 0.25 34.60
C ALA A 515 12.80 0.79 33.55
N ASP A 516 11.70 0.10 33.32
CA ASP A 516 10.63 0.55 32.42
C ASP A 516 10.05 1.90 32.83
N GLU A 517 9.79 2.11 34.13
CA GLU A 517 9.35 3.40 34.68
C GLU A 517 10.38 4.54 34.55
N VAL A 518 11.67 4.21 34.41
CA VAL A 518 12.73 5.19 34.09
C VAL A 518 12.69 5.52 32.59
N GLY A 519 12.25 4.58 31.74
CA GLY A 519 12.00 4.76 30.31
C GLY A 519 13.25 4.90 29.43
N LYS A 520 14.44 4.85 30.02
CA LYS A 520 15.73 4.99 29.32
C LYS A 520 16.81 4.15 29.99
N PRO A 521 17.88 3.76 29.28
CA PRO A 521 18.98 2.95 29.81
C PRO A 521 19.91 3.75 30.73
N ASP A 522 19.37 4.28 31.84
CA ASP A 522 20.07 5.08 32.84
C ASP A 522 20.28 4.27 34.12
N ILE A 523 21.41 3.54 34.15
CA ILE A 523 21.78 2.66 35.26
C ILE A 523 21.81 3.44 36.59
N GLY A 524 22.21 4.71 36.58
CA GLY A 524 22.27 5.53 37.80
C GLY A 524 20.89 5.76 38.40
N GLN A 525 19.91 6.14 37.58
CA GLN A 525 18.52 6.33 38.04
C GLN A 525 17.85 5.02 38.45
N ILE A 526 18.06 3.95 37.68
CA ILE A 526 17.53 2.61 37.98
C ILE A 526 18.06 2.13 39.33
N MET A 527 19.37 2.22 39.55
CA MET A 527 20.01 1.87 40.81
C MET A 527 19.51 2.73 41.98
N GLY A 528 19.38 4.04 41.75
CA GLY A 528 18.89 4.97 42.78
C GLY A 528 17.48 4.62 43.26
N ARG A 529 16.58 4.30 42.33
CA ARG A 529 15.20 3.87 42.65
C ARG A 529 15.17 2.48 43.28
N ALA A 530 15.90 1.51 42.74
CA ALA A 530 15.96 0.14 43.27
C ALA A 530 16.47 0.10 44.72
N ILE A 531 17.54 0.85 45.03
CA ILE A 531 18.06 0.95 46.40
C ILE A 531 17.07 1.72 47.30
N GLY A 532 16.45 2.78 46.80
CA GLY A 532 15.47 3.56 47.56
C GLY A 532 14.21 2.77 47.94
N GLN A 533 13.80 1.82 47.10
CA GLN A 533 12.67 0.92 47.33
C GLN A 533 13.04 -0.36 48.09
N ASN A 534 14.33 -0.59 48.37
CA ASN A 534 14.85 -1.76 49.08
C ASN A 534 14.40 -3.11 48.49
N ILE A 535 14.49 -3.25 47.16
CA ILE A 535 14.01 -4.44 46.44
C ILE A 535 14.85 -5.70 46.69
N TYR A 536 16.12 -5.54 47.09
CA TYR A 536 17.05 -6.64 47.37
C TYR A 536 18.27 -6.15 48.17
N ASP A 537 18.92 -7.04 48.95
CA ASP A 537 19.99 -6.66 49.88
C ASP A 537 21.37 -6.51 49.19
N ASP A 538 21.68 -7.33 48.19
CA ASP A 538 22.99 -7.28 47.52
C ASP A 538 23.03 -6.22 46.40
N LYS A 539 23.54 -5.05 46.75
CA LYS A 539 23.71 -3.91 45.84
C LYS A 539 24.58 -4.23 44.61
N LYS A 540 25.54 -5.16 44.72
CA LYS A 540 26.42 -5.53 43.61
C LYS A 540 25.67 -6.40 42.60
N GLU A 541 24.80 -7.29 43.07
CA GLU A 541 23.92 -8.07 42.18
C GLU A 541 22.88 -7.20 41.49
N ILE A 542 22.26 -6.24 42.21
CA ILE A 542 21.35 -5.27 41.59
C ILE A 542 22.07 -4.52 40.47
N ALA A 543 23.30 -4.04 40.70
CA ALA A 543 24.07 -3.35 39.66
C ALA A 543 24.36 -4.23 38.43
N GLY A 544 24.66 -5.52 38.65
CA GLY A 544 24.85 -6.48 37.56
C GLY A 544 23.57 -6.73 36.75
N ALA A 545 22.44 -6.92 37.44
CA ALA A 545 21.13 -7.12 36.82
C ALA A 545 20.64 -5.85 36.09
N ALA A 546 20.80 -4.67 36.70
CA ALA A 546 20.43 -3.38 36.10
C ALA A 546 21.18 -3.12 34.80
N LYS A 547 22.47 -3.48 34.73
CA LYS A 547 23.24 -3.38 33.49
C LYS A 547 22.70 -4.29 32.37
N LYS A 548 22.26 -5.51 32.70
CA LYS A 548 21.66 -6.44 31.74
C LYS A 548 20.29 -5.93 31.28
N ILE A 549 19.40 -5.58 32.21
CA ILE A 549 18.07 -5.03 31.93
C ILE A 549 18.17 -3.76 31.09
N SER A 550 19.10 -2.87 31.45
CA SER A 550 19.32 -1.61 30.71
C SER A 550 19.69 -1.84 29.25
N ARG A 551 20.37 -2.95 28.93
CA ARG A 551 20.66 -3.33 27.54
C ARG A 551 19.44 -3.96 26.86
N GLU A 552 18.73 -4.84 27.56
CA GLU A 552 17.59 -5.57 26.99
C GLU A 552 16.35 -4.69 26.79
N MET A 553 16.11 -3.69 27.64
CA MET A 553 14.96 -2.79 27.51
C MET A 553 14.97 -1.97 26.20
N THR A 554 16.13 -1.81 25.55
CA THR A 554 16.23 -1.15 24.24
C THR A 554 15.77 -2.02 23.08
N LYS A 555 15.67 -3.33 23.30
CA LYS A 555 15.25 -4.32 22.30
C LYS A 555 13.87 -4.88 22.61
N THR A 556 13.55 -4.93 23.89
CA THR A 556 12.44 -5.71 24.42
C THR A 556 11.65 -4.82 25.36
N ARG A 557 10.40 -4.53 24.99
CA ARG A 557 9.47 -3.80 25.86
C ARG A 557 9.10 -4.67 27.07
N TYR A 558 9.07 -4.06 28.25
CA TYR A 558 8.50 -4.68 29.45
C TYR A 558 6.98 -4.64 29.35
N ILE A 559 6.33 -5.78 29.52
CA ILE A 559 4.87 -5.92 29.39
C ILE A 559 4.20 -6.30 30.71
N GLY A 560 4.97 -6.40 31.80
CA GLY A 560 4.50 -6.89 33.08
C GLY A 560 5.09 -8.26 33.45
N LYS A 561 4.94 -8.63 34.73
CA LYS A 561 5.37 -9.93 35.25
C LYS A 561 4.45 -11.02 34.71
N ILE A 562 5.03 -12.05 34.09
CA ILE A 562 4.31 -13.24 33.62
C ILE A 562 4.60 -14.42 34.57
N ASP A 563 3.67 -15.36 34.65
CA ASP A 563 3.86 -16.59 35.42
C ASP A 563 4.68 -17.61 34.62
N GLU A 564 6.01 -17.40 34.60
CA GLU A 564 6.96 -18.28 33.89
C GLU A 564 6.83 -19.74 34.32
N ALA A 565 6.47 -20.00 35.59
CA ALA A 565 6.32 -21.35 36.11
C ALA A 565 5.13 -22.05 35.46
N THR A 566 3.96 -21.42 35.46
CA THR A 566 2.77 -21.99 34.83
C THR A 566 2.97 -22.19 33.33
N ILE A 567 3.55 -21.21 32.63
CA ILE A 567 3.80 -21.28 31.17
C ILE A 567 4.72 -22.44 30.81
N LEU A 568 5.88 -22.54 31.48
CA LEU A 568 6.85 -23.59 31.15
C LEU A 568 6.39 -24.98 31.60
N ASN A 569 5.62 -25.09 32.69
CA ASN A 569 5.03 -26.36 33.09
C ASN A 569 3.94 -26.83 32.10
N ASP A 570 3.10 -25.92 31.61
CA ASP A 570 2.11 -26.24 30.55
C ASP A 570 2.78 -26.73 29.25
N ALA A 571 3.97 -26.20 28.94
CA ALA A 571 4.76 -26.59 27.77
C ALA A 571 5.78 -27.70 28.03
N LYS A 572 5.85 -28.26 29.25
CA LYS A 572 6.97 -29.12 29.67
C LYS A 572 7.14 -30.35 28.79
N ASP A 573 6.07 -31.09 28.55
CA ASP A 573 6.11 -32.32 27.74
C ASP A 573 6.64 -32.04 26.32
N PHE A 574 6.25 -30.89 25.75
CA PHE A 574 6.77 -30.45 24.45
C PHE A 574 8.26 -30.11 24.53
N ILE A 575 8.69 -29.33 25.53
CA ILE A 575 10.10 -28.95 25.69
C ILE A 575 10.97 -30.22 25.84
N GLU A 576 10.57 -31.16 26.69
CA GLU A 576 11.29 -32.43 26.90
C GLU A 576 11.42 -33.23 25.60
N ALA A 577 10.35 -33.33 24.80
CA ALA A 577 10.37 -34.01 23.52
C ALA A 577 11.29 -33.34 22.49
N GLU A 578 11.38 -32.00 22.48
CA GLU A 578 12.21 -31.25 21.53
C GLU A 578 13.69 -31.24 21.87
N VAL A 579 14.02 -31.29 23.16
CA VAL A 579 15.41 -31.27 23.63
C VAL A 579 15.97 -32.65 23.93
N GLU A 580 15.13 -33.69 23.88
CA GLU A 580 15.46 -35.10 24.14
C GLU A 580 16.08 -35.35 25.53
N SER A 581 15.69 -34.55 26.53
CA SER A 581 16.21 -34.61 27.90
C SER A 581 15.09 -34.37 28.92
N GLU A 582 15.23 -34.88 30.14
CA GLU A 582 14.31 -34.58 31.24
C GLU A 582 14.47 -33.10 31.65
N VAL A 583 13.36 -32.37 31.77
CA VAL A 583 13.36 -30.94 32.10
C VAL A 583 12.84 -30.71 33.51
N VAL A 584 13.63 -30.05 34.34
CA VAL A 584 13.27 -29.70 35.72
C VAL A 584 13.20 -28.18 35.84
N ILE A 585 12.02 -27.65 36.15
CA ILE A 585 11.78 -26.21 36.31
C ILE A 585 11.87 -25.87 37.80
N HIS A 586 12.75 -24.94 38.14
CA HIS A 586 13.04 -24.52 39.51
C HIS A 586 12.54 -23.10 39.75
N THR A 587 11.67 -22.94 40.75
CA THR A 587 11.21 -21.63 41.24
C THR A 587 12.15 -20.99 42.25
N ASP A 588 13.10 -21.77 42.77
CA ASP A 588 14.12 -21.34 43.74
C ASP A 588 15.51 -21.90 43.37
N ASP A 589 16.51 -21.60 44.19
CA ASP A 589 17.90 -22.02 44.02
C ASP A 589 18.28 -23.20 44.96
N SER A 590 17.29 -23.97 45.43
CA SER A 590 17.51 -25.09 46.37
C SER A 590 18.42 -26.19 45.79
N TYR A 591 18.39 -26.39 44.47
CA TYR A 591 19.29 -27.27 43.74
C TYR A 591 20.01 -26.49 42.64
N ASP A 592 21.18 -25.93 42.92
CA ASP A 592 21.99 -25.20 41.94
C ASP A 592 23.50 -25.49 42.09
N PRO A 593 23.96 -26.67 41.63
CA PRO A 593 25.34 -27.13 41.87
C PRO A 593 26.42 -26.25 41.22
N GLN A 594 26.06 -25.45 40.20
CA GLN A 594 27.00 -24.56 39.49
C GLN A 594 26.71 -23.07 39.69
N ASN A 595 25.82 -22.70 40.64
CA ASN A 595 25.44 -21.32 40.90
C ASN A 595 24.99 -20.55 39.63
N LYS A 596 24.12 -21.20 38.84
CA LYS A 596 23.54 -20.75 37.58
C LYS A 596 22.24 -19.97 37.77
N ALA A 597 21.45 -20.25 38.81
CA ALA A 597 20.15 -19.62 39.08
C ALA A 597 20.25 -18.08 39.16
N ARG A 598 21.33 -17.55 39.76
CA ARG A 598 21.61 -16.11 39.79
C ARG A 598 21.67 -15.44 38.41
N ASN A 599 21.85 -16.20 37.32
CA ASN A 599 21.88 -15.65 35.97
C ASN A 599 20.49 -15.49 35.34
N ALA A 600 19.44 -16.07 35.93
CA ALA A 600 18.08 -15.99 35.42
C ALA A 600 17.61 -14.53 35.42
N MET A 601 17.06 -14.06 34.30
CA MET A 601 16.51 -12.72 34.14
C MET A 601 15.05 -12.83 33.73
N PRO A 602 14.22 -11.81 33.95
CA PRO A 602 12.82 -11.86 33.50
C PRO A 602 12.75 -12.09 31.99
N TYR A 603 11.85 -12.99 31.57
CA TYR A 603 11.73 -13.50 30.19
C TYR A 603 12.95 -14.27 29.67
N LYS A 604 13.95 -14.53 30.51
CA LYS A 604 15.16 -15.28 30.17
C LYS A 604 15.64 -16.12 31.36
N PRO A 605 14.98 -17.25 31.62
CA PRO A 605 15.40 -18.24 32.60
C PRO A 605 16.85 -18.68 32.39
N ALA A 606 17.53 -19.10 33.46
CA ALA A 606 18.87 -19.68 33.37
C ALA A 606 18.81 -21.18 33.14
N ILE A 607 19.72 -21.69 32.33
CA ILE A 607 19.79 -23.11 31.97
C ILE A 607 21.06 -23.73 32.56
N PHE A 608 20.91 -24.93 33.13
CA PHE A 608 21.99 -25.81 33.55
C PHE A 608 21.74 -27.22 32.99
N MET A 609 22.78 -27.84 32.46
CA MET A 609 22.74 -29.17 31.86
C MET A 609 23.55 -30.12 32.74
N GLU A 610 22.95 -31.24 33.11
CA GLU A 610 23.53 -32.31 33.94
C GLU A 610 23.74 -33.58 33.14
#